data_AF-A0A5C9AAF1-F1
#
_entry.id   AF-A0A5C9AAF1-F1
#
_cell.length_a   1.000
_cell.length_b   1.000
_cell.length_c   1.000
_cell.angle_alpha   90.00
_cell.angle_beta   90.00
_cell.angle_gamma   90.00
#
_symmetry.space_group_name_H-M   'P 1'
#
loop_
_entity.id
_entity.type
_entity.pdbx_description
1 polymer ?
#
loop_
_entity_poly.entity_id
_entity_poly.type
_entity_poly.pdbx_seq_one_letter_code
_entity_poly.pdbx_strand_id
1 'polypeptide(L)'
;MSCHLTDLPSGRAGGGRQRGAALVIALLVFAICAALIVAMKADFELFYQRGSNSFLAEQGYAYLRGAEDLASLALVLDFDTDQTEDSKRDDLTEIWALGQPPFPLEDGSGLMRGVRPDPREGGKFLFLEDLQGRFNLNNLPGQASTGEGEGEEGEGSASQRFTPAQAQFIRLLQTFEEPRLSQQQAITLTEALLDWMDTDTTPRAFGAEDDYYFGEEPAYRAGNRALSSVSELRAVANMTPALYQALTPWVTVWPREGGSQLNIHTAPPRLLQTLNADDDLMPLSPDEALAMAQLREEVGFADVATFLSQPVYAERETEGLTALLGETSSWYLLSAVVEVADRSRHLYSVLHRNQRRVESRARSAGEL
;
A
#
# COMPACT_ATOMS: atom_id res chain seq x y z
N MET A 1 36.40 94.46 -71.31
CA MET A 1 35.01 93.93 -71.39
C MET A 1 35.11 92.51 -71.93
N SER A 2 34.37 91.60 -71.29
CA SER A 2 34.10 90.22 -71.70
C SER A 2 35.12 89.14 -71.35
N CYS A 3 34.69 88.32 -70.38
CA CYS A 3 35.34 87.18 -69.77
C CYS A 3 35.28 85.92 -70.65
N HIS A 4 36.34 85.13 -70.55
CA HIS A 4 36.35 83.69 -70.81
C HIS A 4 36.28 82.96 -69.46
N LEU A 5 35.44 81.93 -69.34
CA LEU A 5 35.87 80.58 -68.93
C LEU A 5 34.70 79.60 -69.06
N THR A 6 35.01 78.46 -69.67
CA THR A 6 34.19 77.25 -69.76
C THR A 6 34.75 76.25 -68.75
N ASP A 7 33.92 75.58 -67.94
CA ASP A 7 34.23 74.24 -67.42
C ASP A 7 33.01 73.47 -66.87
N LEU A 8 32.78 72.31 -67.50
CA LEU A 8 32.29 70.97 -67.13
C LEU A 8 31.13 70.69 -66.12
N PRO A 9 30.40 69.55 -66.30
CA PRO A 9 29.16 69.25 -65.60
C PRO A 9 29.37 68.51 -64.28
N SER A 10 28.60 68.88 -63.25
CA SER A 10 28.48 68.10 -62.01
C SER A 10 27.17 67.32 -62.02
N GLY A 11 27.29 65.99 -62.08
CA GLY A 11 26.17 65.10 -61.80
C GLY A 11 25.72 65.26 -60.36
N ARG A 12 24.43 65.54 -60.16
CA ARG A 12 23.76 65.42 -58.87
C ARG A 12 22.66 64.36 -58.95
N ALA A 13 22.94 63.20 -58.35
CA ALA A 13 21.92 62.28 -57.89
C ALA A 13 21.12 62.98 -56.77
N GLY A 14 19.85 63.31 -57.04
CA GLY A 14 18.91 63.88 -56.07
C GLY A 14 18.00 62.78 -55.53
N GLY A 15 18.09 62.53 -54.22
CA GLY A 15 17.52 61.38 -53.53
C GLY A 15 15.99 61.31 -53.49
N GLY A 16 15.47 60.13 -53.80
CA GLY A 16 14.07 59.76 -53.58
C GLY A 16 13.76 59.65 -52.08
N ARG A 17 12.61 60.21 -51.69
CA ARG A 17 12.10 60.29 -50.30
C ARG A 17 11.80 58.91 -49.71
N GLN A 18 12.70 58.38 -48.87
CA GLN A 18 12.45 57.20 -48.02
C GLN A 18 11.65 57.54 -46.75
N ARG A 19 10.42 58.05 -46.87
CA ARG A 19 9.58 58.39 -45.70
C ARG A 19 8.59 57.30 -45.25
N GLY A 20 8.40 56.23 -46.04
CA GLY A 20 7.48 55.12 -45.69
C GLY A 20 8.18 53.84 -45.20
N ALA A 21 9.35 53.50 -45.76
CA ALA A 21 10.07 52.28 -45.41
C ALA A 21 10.56 52.26 -43.95
N ALA A 22 10.99 53.41 -43.42
CA ALA A 22 11.45 53.51 -42.03
C ALA A 22 10.34 53.19 -41.01
N LEU A 23 9.08 53.59 -41.29
CA LEU A 23 7.95 53.33 -40.40
C LEU A 23 7.57 51.84 -40.43
N VAL A 24 7.55 51.22 -41.60
CA VAL A 24 7.26 49.78 -41.75
C VAL A 24 8.32 48.94 -41.05
N ILE A 25 9.60 49.29 -41.20
CA ILE A 25 10.71 48.62 -40.50
C ILE A 25 10.59 48.81 -38.98
N ALA A 26 10.28 50.03 -38.51
CA ALA A 26 10.09 50.29 -37.08
C ALA A 26 8.92 49.49 -36.48
N LEU A 27 7.80 49.39 -37.20
CA LEU A 27 6.65 48.58 -36.79
C LEU A 27 6.95 47.08 -36.81
N LEU A 28 7.70 46.60 -37.81
CA LEU A 28 8.13 45.21 -37.88
C LEU A 28 9.07 44.86 -36.72
N VAL A 29 10.07 45.71 -36.45
CA VAL A 29 10.99 45.54 -35.31
C VAL A 29 10.20 45.57 -34.00
N PHE A 30 9.27 46.50 -33.84
CA PHE A 30 8.42 46.56 -32.66
C PHE A 30 7.56 45.30 -32.50
N ALA A 31 6.93 44.81 -33.57
CA ALA A 31 6.12 43.59 -33.56
C ALA A 31 6.95 42.35 -33.19
N ILE A 32 8.17 42.23 -33.72
CA ILE A 32 9.11 41.15 -33.39
C ILE A 32 9.55 41.25 -31.92
N CYS A 33 9.93 42.44 -31.45
CA CYS A 33 10.28 42.67 -30.05
C CYS A 33 9.12 42.33 -29.10
N ALA A 34 7.89 42.74 -29.44
CA ALA A 34 6.71 42.43 -28.66
C ALA A 34 6.43 40.92 -28.63
N ALA A 35 6.52 40.23 -29.78
CA ALA A 35 6.36 38.79 -29.85
C ALA A 35 7.41 38.04 -29.02
N LEU A 36 8.67 38.48 -29.06
CA LEU A 36 9.75 37.92 -28.24
C LEU A 36 9.50 38.12 -26.74
N ILE A 37 9.08 39.31 -26.31
CA ILE A 37 8.76 39.58 -24.90
C ILE A 37 7.61 38.70 -24.43
N VAL A 38 6.55 38.54 -25.23
CA VAL A 38 5.42 37.68 -24.88
C VAL A 38 5.84 36.22 -24.77
N ALA A 39 6.66 35.71 -25.70
CA ALA A 39 7.20 34.35 -25.65
C ALA A 39 8.10 34.14 -24.41
N MET A 40 9.03 35.06 -24.15
CA MET A 40 9.90 34.99 -22.97
C MET A 40 9.11 35.04 -21.66
N LYS A 41 8.05 35.86 -21.60
CA LYS A 41 7.17 35.91 -20.43
C LYS A 41 6.47 34.57 -20.21
N ALA A 42 5.93 33.96 -21.26
CA ALA A 42 5.28 32.66 -21.17
C ALA A 42 6.25 31.56 -20.70
N ASP A 43 7.47 31.54 -21.25
CA ASP A 43 8.52 30.59 -20.85
C ASP A 43 8.95 30.81 -19.38
N PHE A 44 9.11 32.07 -18.97
CA PHE A 44 9.47 32.41 -17.60
C PHE A 44 8.38 32.02 -16.61
N GLU A 45 7.10 32.24 -16.94
CA GLU A 45 5.96 31.82 -16.12
C GLU A 45 5.92 30.30 -15.96
N LEU A 46 6.12 29.54 -17.05
CA LEU A 46 6.19 28.07 -17.00
C LEU A 46 7.38 27.59 -16.17
N PHE A 47 8.55 28.19 -16.35
CA PHE A 47 9.75 27.85 -15.58
C PHE A 47 9.55 28.11 -14.09
N TYR A 48 9.01 29.29 -13.74
CA TYR A 48 8.72 29.66 -12.36
C TYR A 48 7.71 28.70 -11.71
N GLN A 49 6.61 28.37 -12.41
CA GLN A 49 5.62 27.42 -11.93
C GLN A 49 6.23 26.03 -11.70
N ARG A 50 7.05 25.52 -12.64
CA ARG A 50 7.73 24.23 -12.46
C ARG A 50 8.68 24.24 -11.27
N GLY A 51 9.47 25.31 -11.12
CA GLY A 51 10.39 25.46 -9.99
C GLY A 51 9.65 25.49 -8.65
N SER A 52 8.59 26.27 -8.56
CA SER A 52 7.73 26.33 -7.36
C SER A 52 7.08 24.98 -7.06
N ASN A 53 6.56 24.29 -8.08
CA ASN A 53 5.94 22.98 -7.93
C ASN A 53 6.94 21.92 -7.44
N SER A 54 8.16 21.95 -7.95
CA SER A 54 9.23 21.04 -7.54
C SER A 54 9.64 21.31 -6.10
N PHE A 55 9.81 22.59 -5.73
CA PHE A 55 10.16 22.98 -4.37
C PHE A 55 9.11 22.52 -3.34
N LEU A 56 7.82 22.77 -3.62
CA LEU A 56 6.72 22.33 -2.75
C LEU A 56 6.64 20.80 -2.65
N ALA A 57 6.97 20.07 -3.72
CA ALA A 57 7.00 18.61 -3.69
C ALA A 57 8.11 18.08 -2.78
N GLU A 58 9.31 18.65 -2.87
CA GLU A 58 10.45 18.28 -2.00
C GLU A 58 10.17 18.65 -0.54
N GLN A 59 9.58 19.82 -0.28
CA GLN A 59 9.17 20.24 1.06
C GLN A 59 8.15 19.26 1.67
N GLY A 60 7.12 18.90 0.90
CA GLY A 60 6.15 17.89 1.32
C GLY A 60 6.79 16.52 1.60
N TYR A 61 7.71 16.07 0.74
CA TYR A 61 8.43 14.83 0.97
C TYR A 61 9.28 14.89 2.25
N ALA A 62 9.95 16.00 2.54
CA ALA A 62 10.71 16.18 3.78
C ALA A 62 9.82 16.09 5.04
N TYR A 63 8.60 16.65 5.02
CA TYR A 63 7.65 16.46 6.11
C TYR A 63 7.20 15.00 6.28
N LEU A 64 6.95 14.30 5.17
CA LEU A 64 6.60 12.87 5.20
C LEU A 64 7.75 11.99 5.72
N ARG A 65 9.01 12.36 5.44
CA ARG A 65 10.19 11.76 6.09
C ARG A 65 10.18 11.99 7.60
N GLY A 66 9.81 13.19 8.06
CA GLY A 66 9.63 13.49 9.48
C GLY A 66 8.51 12.65 10.13
N ALA A 67 7.46 12.32 9.39
CA ALA A 67 6.42 11.40 9.86
C ALA A 67 6.96 9.99 10.13
N GLU A 68 7.88 9.49 9.28
CA GLU A 68 8.58 8.21 9.54
C GLU A 68 9.44 8.27 10.80
N ASP A 69 10.13 9.38 11.04
CA ASP A 69 10.97 9.53 12.23
C ASP A 69 10.13 9.59 13.51
N LEU A 70 8.98 10.29 13.47
CA LEU A 70 8.02 10.33 14.58
C LEU A 70 7.41 8.94 14.85
N ALA A 71 7.03 8.23 13.79
CA ALA A 71 6.53 6.86 13.90
C ALA A 71 7.59 5.92 14.49
N SER A 72 8.84 6.05 14.05
CA SER A 72 9.95 5.27 14.58
C SER A 72 10.17 5.55 16.07
N LEU A 73 10.07 6.81 16.50
CA LEU A 73 10.16 7.17 17.92
C LEU A 73 9.01 6.54 18.73
N ALA A 74 7.77 6.60 18.24
CA ALA A 74 6.62 5.98 18.90
C ALA A 74 6.82 4.48 19.11
N LEU A 75 7.28 3.76 18.07
CA LEU A 75 7.55 2.32 18.12
C LEU A 75 8.72 1.94 19.04
N VAL A 76 9.72 2.83 19.20
CA VAL A 76 10.83 2.63 20.14
C VAL A 76 10.40 2.89 21.58
N LEU A 77 9.56 3.90 21.82
CA LEU A 77 8.99 4.19 23.14
C LEU A 77 8.10 3.03 23.61
N ASP A 78 7.33 2.48 22.68
CA ASP A 78 6.51 1.29 22.89
C ASP A 78 7.38 0.08 23.31
N PHE A 79 8.41 -0.25 22.52
CA PHE A 79 9.37 -1.30 22.87
C PHE A 79 10.03 -1.08 24.24
N ASP A 80 10.42 0.16 24.57
CA ASP A 80 11.02 0.46 25.88
C ASP A 80 10.01 0.29 27.03
N THR A 81 8.70 0.52 26.79
CA THR A 81 7.61 0.29 27.75
C THR A 81 7.43 -1.20 28.02
N ASP A 82 7.34 -2.02 26.97
CA ASP A 82 7.14 -3.48 27.07
C ASP A 82 8.24 -4.19 27.86
N GLN A 83 9.44 -3.61 27.86
CA GLN A 83 10.57 -4.17 28.61
C GLN A 83 10.40 -4.03 30.13
N THR A 84 9.44 -3.22 30.58
CA THR A 84 9.11 -3.02 31.99
C THR A 84 7.79 -3.66 32.41
N GLU A 85 6.99 -4.12 31.46
CA GLU A 85 5.71 -4.78 31.70
C GLU A 85 5.87 -6.30 31.89
N ASP A 86 4.92 -6.90 32.62
CA ASP A 86 4.92 -8.34 32.90
C ASP A 86 4.57 -9.18 31.64
N SER A 87 3.76 -8.63 30.73
CA SER A 87 3.41 -9.25 29.45
C SER A 87 3.83 -8.34 28.31
N LYS A 88 4.60 -8.89 27.36
CA LYS A 88 5.01 -8.17 26.15
C LYS A 88 4.00 -8.48 25.07
N ARG A 89 3.29 -7.46 24.61
CA ARG A 89 2.33 -7.56 23.54
C ARG A 89 2.27 -6.24 22.80
N ASP A 90 1.75 -6.26 21.59
CA ASP A 90 1.46 -5.05 20.83
C ASP A 90 -0.06 -4.97 20.63
N ASP A 91 -0.72 -3.97 21.21
CA ASP A 91 -2.17 -3.84 21.20
C ASP A 91 -2.69 -2.44 20.78
N LEU A 92 -4.00 -2.35 20.48
CA LEU A 92 -4.63 -1.12 19.98
C LEU A 92 -4.76 0.00 21.03
N THR A 93 -4.38 -0.24 22.28
CA THR A 93 -4.40 0.75 23.36
C THR A 93 -3.07 1.50 23.52
N GLU A 94 -2.02 1.01 22.87
CA GLU A 94 -0.68 1.60 22.89
C GLU A 94 -0.59 2.91 22.10
N ILE A 95 0.39 3.73 22.49
CA ILE A 95 0.57 5.10 21.99
C ILE A 95 0.68 5.15 20.46
N TRP A 96 1.32 4.16 19.84
CA TRP A 96 1.50 4.12 18.39
C TRP A 96 0.18 3.86 17.64
N ALA A 97 -0.77 3.13 18.23
CA ALA A 97 -2.05 2.76 17.64
C ALA A 97 -3.13 3.85 17.85
N LEU A 98 -2.92 4.77 18.80
CA LEU A 98 -3.88 5.83 19.10
C LEU A 98 -3.94 6.89 17.99
N GLY A 99 -5.17 7.14 17.51
CA GLY A 99 -5.40 8.17 16.51
C GLY A 99 -5.06 9.58 16.98
N GLN A 100 -4.25 10.28 16.20
CA GLN A 100 -3.71 11.60 16.50
C GLN A 100 -4.44 12.71 15.71
N PRO A 101 -4.57 13.92 16.27
CA PRO A 101 -5.02 15.07 15.49
C PRO A 101 -3.99 15.43 14.41
N PRO A 102 -4.38 16.15 13.33
CA PRO A 102 -3.42 16.70 12.38
C PRO A 102 -2.40 17.62 13.05
N PHE A 103 -1.13 17.46 12.71
CA PHE A 103 -0.03 18.31 13.15
C PHE A 103 0.10 19.53 12.23
N PRO A 104 0.08 20.76 12.75
CA PRO A 104 0.38 21.94 11.95
C PRO A 104 1.85 21.96 11.53
N LEU A 105 2.10 22.37 10.29
CA LEU A 105 3.46 22.59 9.81
C LEU A 105 4.05 23.87 10.43
N GLU A 106 5.35 23.88 10.71
CA GLU A 106 6.03 24.97 11.42
C GLU A 106 5.90 26.34 10.72
N ASP A 107 5.86 26.33 9.39
CA ASP A 107 5.73 27.53 8.55
C ASP A 107 4.26 27.97 8.36
N GLY A 108 3.30 27.26 8.95
CA GLY A 108 1.88 27.50 8.79
C GLY A 108 1.34 27.21 7.39
N SER A 109 2.12 26.57 6.51
CA SER A 109 1.75 26.31 5.11
C SER A 109 0.71 25.21 4.93
N GLY A 110 0.42 24.46 5.99
CA GLY A 110 -0.62 23.44 6.01
C GLY A 110 -0.48 22.47 7.17
N LEU A 111 -0.85 21.20 6.93
CA LEU A 111 -1.05 20.19 7.98
C LEU A 111 -0.46 18.83 7.55
N MET A 112 0.02 18.06 8.52
CA MET A 112 0.38 16.64 8.39
C MET A 112 -0.59 15.79 9.20
N ARG A 113 -1.10 14.70 8.63
CA ARG A 113 -2.06 13.80 9.28
C ARG A 113 -1.85 12.34 8.86
N GLY A 114 -2.33 11.42 9.68
CA GLY A 114 -2.45 10.01 9.30
C GLY A 114 -3.53 9.81 8.23
N VAL A 115 -3.65 8.59 7.70
CA VAL A 115 -4.77 8.22 6.83
C VAL A 115 -5.94 7.75 7.71
N ARG A 116 -7.17 7.99 7.24
CA ARG A 116 -8.37 7.49 7.91
C ARG A 116 -8.59 6.03 7.50
N PRO A 117 -8.73 5.07 8.43
CA PRO A 117 -8.94 3.65 8.11
C PRO A 117 -10.22 3.40 7.30
N ASP A 118 -11.34 4.00 7.71
CA ASP A 118 -12.61 3.98 6.97
C ASP A 118 -13.27 5.38 6.99
N PRO A 119 -13.57 5.99 5.82
CA PRO A 119 -14.38 7.20 5.71
C PRO A 119 -15.75 7.12 6.38
N ARG A 120 -16.36 5.93 6.44
CA ARG A 120 -17.73 5.66 6.90
C ARG A 120 -17.85 5.56 8.42
N GLU A 121 -16.78 5.24 9.12
CA GLU A 121 -16.82 4.94 10.57
C GLU A 121 -16.53 6.16 11.47
N GLY A 122 -16.57 7.39 10.96
CA GLY A 122 -16.35 8.57 11.81
C GLY A 122 -14.95 8.61 12.47
N GLY A 123 -14.03 7.73 12.06
CA GLY A 123 -12.80 7.41 12.78
C GLY A 123 -11.73 8.50 12.84
N LYS A 124 -10.75 8.27 13.73
CA LYS A 124 -9.55 9.09 13.93
C LYS A 124 -8.53 8.85 12.81
N PHE A 125 -7.59 9.77 12.62
CA PHE A 125 -6.47 9.56 11.70
C PHE A 125 -5.44 8.64 12.36
N LEU A 126 -5.11 7.53 11.70
CA LEU A 126 -4.07 6.61 12.16
C LEU A 126 -2.81 6.85 11.32
N PHE A 127 -1.70 7.07 12.00
CA PHE A 127 -0.40 7.11 11.34
C PHE A 127 0.15 5.71 11.18
N LEU A 128 0.04 4.87 12.22
CA LEU A 128 0.56 3.52 12.22
C LEU A 128 -0.57 2.50 12.29
N GLU A 129 -0.35 1.40 11.59
CA GLU A 129 -1.16 0.20 11.64
C GLU A 129 -0.23 -1.01 11.77
N ASP A 130 -0.62 -1.98 12.57
CA ASP A 130 0.10 -3.24 12.70
C ASP A 130 -0.19 -4.15 11.49
N LEU A 131 0.86 -4.49 10.73
CA LEU A 131 0.74 -5.38 9.58
C LEU A 131 0.56 -6.84 9.99
N GLN A 132 0.97 -7.24 11.20
CA GLN A 132 0.68 -8.55 11.74
C GLN A 132 -0.76 -8.68 12.25
N GLY A 133 -1.57 -7.60 12.24
CA GLY A 133 -3.02 -7.70 12.35
C GLY A 133 -3.71 -8.16 11.04
N ARG A 134 -2.97 -8.24 9.93
CA ARG A 134 -3.47 -8.64 8.61
C ARG A 134 -2.95 -10.02 8.22
N PHE A 135 -3.63 -10.68 7.27
CA PHE A 135 -3.18 -11.97 6.76
C PHE A 135 -2.00 -11.78 5.79
N ASN A 136 -0.85 -12.37 6.12
CA ASN A 136 0.31 -12.34 5.23
C ASN A 136 0.20 -13.40 4.14
N LEU A 137 0.04 -12.97 2.88
CA LEU A 137 -0.07 -13.85 1.71
C LEU A 137 1.19 -14.71 1.51
N ASN A 138 2.35 -14.20 1.93
CA ASN A 138 3.60 -14.94 1.88
C ASN A 138 3.68 -16.11 2.89
N ASN A 139 2.66 -16.31 3.72
CA ASN A 139 2.51 -17.51 4.57
C ASN A 139 1.84 -18.70 3.84
N LEU A 140 1.31 -18.50 2.64
CA LEU A 140 0.60 -19.54 1.89
C LEU A 140 1.50 -20.68 1.38
N PRO A 141 2.71 -20.41 0.85
CA PRO A 141 3.58 -21.48 0.35
C PRO A 141 3.94 -22.46 1.45
N GLY A 142 3.78 -23.75 1.15
CA GLY A 142 4.01 -24.84 2.07
C GLY A 142 3.24 -26.06 1.60
N GLN A 143 3.76 -27.26 1.89
CA GLN A 143 3.02 -28.49 1.67
C GLN A 143 2.29 -28.84 2.96
N ALA A 144 0.99 -29.08 2.87
CA ALA A 144 0.30 -29.78 3.94
C ALA A 144 1.01 -31.14 4.12
N SER A 145 1.22 -31.56 5.36
CA SER A 145 1.72 -32.90 5.63
C SER A 145 0.64 -33.89 5.21
N THR A 146 0.61 -34.25 3.94
CA THR A 146 0.01 -35.51 3.51
C THR A 146 0.86 -36.57 4.19
N GLY A 147 0.33 -37.24 5.21
CA GLY A 147 1.01 -38.38 5.82
C GLY A 147 1.53 -39.27 4.70
N GLU A 148 2.82 -39.59 4.74
CA GLU A 148 3.48 -40.47 3.79
C GLU A 148 2.73 -41.80 3.73
N GLY A 149 1.82 -41.90 2.78
CA GLY A 149 0.95 -43.03 2.55
C GLY A 149 0.62 -43.05 1.08
N GLU A 150 1.51 -43.66 0.28
CA GLU A 150 1.16 -44.17 -1.03
C GLU A 150 0.00 -45.16 -0.86
N GLY A 151 -1.24 -44.71 -1.05
CA GLY A 151 -2.38 -45.60 -0.91
C GLY A 151 -3.72 -44.88 -0.80
N GLU A 152 -4.50 -45.04 -1.88
CA GLU A 152 -5.95 -44.92 -1.95
C GLU A 152 -6.53 -43.50 -1.95
N GLU A 153 -7.24 -43.19 -3.05
CA GLU A 153 -8.19 -42.08 -3.21
C GLU A 153 -9.35 -42.27 -2.20
N GLY A 154 -9.07 -42.07 -0.91
CA GLY A 154 -10.08 -41.95 0.13
C GLY A 154 -10.52 -40.50 0.24
N GLU A 155 -11.81 -40.28 0.51
CA GLU A 155 -12.42 -38.99 0.86
C GLU A 155 -11.80 -38.44 2.17
N GLY A 156 -10.55 -37.98 2.12
CA GLY A 156 -9.96 -37.15 3.16
C GLY A 156 -10.76 -35.86 3.25
N SER A 157 -11.05 -35.40 4.47
CA SER A 157 -11.74 -34.13 4.66
C SER A 157 -10.98 -33.04 3.90
N ALA A 158 -11.69 -32.22 3.12
CA ALA A 158 -11.07 -31.18 2.29
C ALA A 158 -10.14 -30.26 3.10
N SER A 159 -10.36 -30.10 4.41
CA SER A 159 -9.50 -29.38 5.35
C SER A 159 -8.11 -29.99 5.54
N GLN A 160 -7.98 -31.32 5.54
CA GLN A 160 -6.70 -32.03 5.72
C GLN A 160 -5.72 -31.85 4.55
N ARG A 161 -6.21 -31.37 3.40
CA ARG A 161 -5.39 -31.06 2.21
C ARG A 161 -4.60 -29.75 2.36
N PHE A 162 -5.05 -28.83 3.22
CA PHE A 162 -4.51 -27.47 3.27
C PHE A 162 -3.67 -27.25 4.52
N THR A 163 -2.62 -26.43 4.40
CA THR A 163 -1.91 -25.94 5.59
C THR A 163 -2.83 -25.03 6.41
N PRO A 164 -2.57 -24.79 7.71
CA PRO A 164 -3.37 -23.87 8.51
C PRO A 164 -3.51 -22.47 7.87
N ALA A 165 -2.43 -21.94 7.28
CA ALA A 165 -2.45 -20.64 6.60
C ALA A 165 -3.33 -20.66 5.32
N GLN A 166 -3.29 -21.75 4.56
CA GLN A 166 -4.15 -21.93 3.37
C GLN A 166 -5.62 -22.04 3.79
N ALA A 167 -5.94 -22.80 4.84
CA ALA A 167 -7.28 -22.90 5.40
C ALA A 167 -7.80 -21.53 5.88
N GLN A 168 -6.96 -20.77 6.59
CA GLN A 168 -7.28 -19.41 7.03
C GLN A 168 -7.61 -18.47 5.86
N PHE A 169 -6.82 -18.51 4.78
CA PHE A 169 -7.08 -17.69 3.60
C PHE A 169 -8.37 -18.11 2.87
N ILE A 170 -8.64 -19.41 2.76
CA ILE A 170 -9.92 -19.92 2.22
C ILE A 170 -11.09 -19.39 3.04
N ARG A 171 -11.00 -19.35 4.37
CA ARG A 171 -12.02 -18.76 5.23
C ARG A 171 -12.16 -17.26 5.01
N LEU A 172 -11.04 -16.52 4.90
CA LEU A 172 -11.05 -15.07 4.64
C LEU A 172 -11.85 -14.72 3.38
N LEU A 173 -11.61 -15.44 2.29
CA LEU A 173 -12.28 -15.24 1.00
C LEU A 173 -13.80 -15.45 1.09
N GLN A 174 -14.27 -16.25 2.04
CA GLN A 174 -15.70 -16.52 2.26
C GLN A 174 -16.39 -15.48 3.15
N THR A 175 -15.63 -14.60 3.83
CA THR A 175 -16.22 -13.56 4.71
C THR A 175 -16.87 -12.40 3.94
N PHE A 176 -16.61 -12.26 2.64
CA PHE A 176 -17.09 -11.14 1.85
C PHE A 176 -18.57 -11.30 1.46
N GLU A 177 -19.34 -10.21 1.63
CA GLU A 177 -20.73 -10.16 1.20
C GLU A 177 -20.85 -9.83 -0.30
N GLU A 178 -19.99 -8.92 -0.78
CA GLU A 178 -19.94 -8.49 -2.18
C GLU A 178 -18.47 -8.34 -2.65
N PRO A 179 -17.98 -9.17 -3.59
CA PRO A 179 -18.62 -10.37 -4.12
C PRO A 179 -18.61 -11.51 -3.10
N ARG A 180 -19.70 -12.29 -3.03
CA ARG A 180 -19.76 -13.51 -2.22
C ARG A 180 -19.08 -14.67 -2.94
N LEU A 181 -18.16 -15.35 -2.27
CA LEU A 181 -17.51 -16.56 -2.78
C LEU A 181 -18.07 -17.80 -2.08
N SER A 182 -18.31 -18.85 -2.86
CA SER A 182 -18.48 -20.21 -2.34
C SER A 182 -17.13 -20.78 -1.88
N GLN A 183 -17.15 -21.79 -1.02
CA GLN A 183 -15.95 -22.51 -0.60
C GLN A 183 -15.13 -23.02 -1.80
N GLN A 184 -15.77 -23.52 -2.86
CA GLN A 184 -15.08 -24.00 -4.06
C GLN A 184 -14.37 -22.87 -4.83
N GLN A 185 -14.99 -21.69 -4.91
CA GLN A 185 -14.36 -20.51 -5.53
C GLN A 185 -13.19 -20.00 -4.70
N ALA A 186 -13.33 -20.01 -3.36
CA ALA A 186 -12.25 -19.67 -2.46
C ALA A 186 -11.05 -20.62 -2.63
N ILE A 187 -11.30 -21.94 -2.68
CA ILE A 187 -10.27 -22.96 -2.96
C ILE A 187 -9.59 -22.70 -4.31
N THR A 188 -10.38 -22.49 -5.37
CA THR A 188 -9.85 -22.24 -6.73
C THR A 188 -8.92 -21.04 -6.77
N LEU A 189 -9.29 -19.95 -6.08
CA LEU A 189 -8.45 -18.75 -6.00
C LEU A 189 -7.19 -18.98 -5.17
N THR A 190 -7.29 -19.73 -4.06
CA THR A 190 -6.13 -20.10 -3.24
C THR A 190 -5.14 -20.96 -4.04
N GLU A 191 -5.61 -21.96 -4.79
CA GLU A 191 -4.75 -22.81 -5.63
C GLU A 191 -4.08 -22.00 -6.75
N ALA A 192 -4.80 -21.09 -7.42
CA ALA A 192 -4.22 -20.19 -8.42
C ALA A 192 -3.16 -19.24 -7.82
N LEU A 193 -3.36 -18.77 -6.59
CA LEU A 193 -2.37 -17.94 -5.88
C LEU A 193 -1.15 -18.77 -5.45
N LEU A 194 -1.32 -20.04 -5.10
CA LEU A 194 -0.20 -20.94 -4.80
C LEU A 194 0.68 -21.16 -6.04
N ASP A 195 0.09 -21.49 -7.19
CA ASP A 195 0.82 -21.63 -8.47
C ASP A 195 1.49 -20.32 -8.89
N TRP A 196 0.86 -19.16 -8.63
CA TRP A 196 1.49 -17.87 -8.89
C TRP A 196 2.81 -17.66 -8.11
N MET A 197 2.93 -18.30 -6.95
CA MET A 197 4.01 -18.06 -5.98
C MET A 197 5.06 -19.16 -5.91
N ASP A 198 4.70 -20.41 -6.20
CA ASP A 198 5.62 -21.54 -6.08
C ASP A 198 6.63 -21.58 -7.23
N THR A 199 7.73 -22.31 -7.04
CA THR A 199 8.89 -22.21 -7.95
C THR A 199 8.80 -23.13 -9.16
N ASP A 200 7.80 -24.02 -9.20
CA ASP A 200 7.67 -24.96 -10.29
C ASP A 200 6.81 -24.38 -11.43
N THR A 201 6.33 -25.22 -12.32
CA THR A 201 5.52 -24.80 -13.49
C THR A 201 4.39 -25.79 -13.73
N THR A 202 4.03 -26.57 -12.72
CA THR A 202 3.07 -27.67 -12.81
C THR A 202 1.77 -27.21 -12.19
N PRO A 203 0.72 -26.97 -13.00
CA PRO A 203 -0.50 -26.40 -12.47
C PRO A 203 -1.16 -27.36 -11.47
N ARG A 204 -1.56 -26.83 -10.32
CA ARG A 204 -2.38 -27.56 -9.35
C ARG A 204 -3.77 -27.81 -9.90
N ALA A 205 -4.52 -28.67 -9.21
CA ALA A 205 -5.94 -28.81 -9.47
C ALA A 205 -6.63 -27.44 -9.30
N PHE A 206 -7.22 -26.92 -10.37
CA PHE A 206 -7.85 -25.58 -10.43
C PHE A 206 -6.87 -24.39 -10.30
N GLY A 207 -5.57 -24.64 -10.37
CA GLY A 207 -4.53 -23.62 -10.38
C GLY A 207 -4.27 -23.03 -11.78
N ALA A 208 -3.25 -22.18 -11.88
CA ALA A 208 -2.92 -21.45 -13.10
C ALA A 208 -1.42 -21.10 -13.16
N GLU A 209 -0.79 -21.50 -14.26
CA GLU A 209 0.65 -21.38 -14.54
C GLU A 209 0.91 -20.57 -15.83
N ASP A 210 2.15 -20.54 -16.31
CA ASP A 210 2.58 -19.84 -17.53
C ASP A 210 1.62 -20.04 -18.73
N ASP A 211 1.11 -21.26 -18.95
CA ASP A 211 0.19 -21.57 -20.06
C ASP A 211 -1.13 -20.78 -19.97
N TYR A 212 -1.63 -20.52 -18.76
CA TYR A 212 -2.81 -19.70 -18.53
C TYR A 212 -2.48 -18.22 -18.81
N TYR A 213 -1.41 -17.70 -18.21
CA TYR A 213 -1.06 -16.27 -18.28
C TYR A 213 -0.56 -15.82 -19.67
N PHE A 214 -0.06 -16.75 -20.50
CA PHE A 214 0.21 -16.46 -21.91
C PHE A 214 -1.05 -16.23 -22.75
N GLY A 215 -2.22 -16.69 -22.28
CA GLY A 215 -3.51 -16.44 -22.91
C GLY A 215 -4.10 -15.06 -22.62
N GLU A 216 -3.55 -14.32 -21.66
CA GLU A 216 -4.03 -12.99 -21.24
C GLU A 216 -3.56 -11.87 -22.18
N GLU A 217 -4.21 -10.71 -22.12
CA GLU A 217 -3.87 -9.52 -22.91
C GLU A 217 -3.54 -8.31 -22.01
N PRO A 218 -2.28 -7.83 -21.95
CA PRO A 218 -1.09 -8.40 -22.61
C PRO A 218 -0.66 -9.73 -21.99
N ALA A 219 0.02 -10.59 -22.75
CA ALA A 219 0.52 -11.87 -22.24
C ALA A 219 1.65 -11.67 -21.21
N TYR A 220 1.64 -12.45 -20.14
CA TYR A 220 2.67 -12.47 -19.10
C TYR A 220 2.90 -13.89 -18.56
N ARG A 221 3.75 -14.01 -17.53
CA ARG A 221 4.11 -15.28 -16.87
C ARG A 221 3.71 -15.25 -15.41
N ALA A 222 3.59 -16.44 -14.82
CA ALA A 222 3.43 -16.57 -13.38
C ALA A 222 4.63 -15.94 -12.63
N GLY A 223 4.42 -15.53 -11.38
CA GLY A 223 5.43 -14.81 -10.60
C GLY A 223 6.59 -15.70 -10.17
N ASN A 224 6.29 -16.95 -9.83
CA ASN A 224 7.13 -18.04 -9.34
C ASN A 224 8.08 -17.61 -8.22
N ARG A 225 7.55 -16.78 -7.31
CA ARG A 225 8.23 -16.20 -6.16
C ARG A 225 7.22 -15.68 -5.14
N ALA A 226 7.70 -15.48 -3.91
CA ALA A 226 6.97 -14.72 -2.90
C ALA A 226 6.56 -13.32 -3.43
N LEU A 227 5.35 -12.90 -3.08
CA LEU A 227 4.81 -11.60 -3.47
C LEU A 227 5.68 -10.47 -2.90
N SER A 228 5.96 -9.47 -3.73
CA SER A 228 6.65 -8.23 -3.38
C SER A 228 5.68 -7.08 -3.06
N SER A 229 4.44 -7.17 -3.55
CA SER A 229 3.36 -6.21 -3.28
C SER A 229 2.00 -6.90 -3.29
N VAL A 230 1.05 -6.39 -2.51
CA VAL A 230 -0.36 -6.88 -2.55
C VAL A 230 -0.96 -6.64 -3.94
N SER A 231 -0.49 -5.62 -4.67
CA SER A 231 -0.99 -5.29 -6.01
C SER A 231 -0.79 -6.39 -7.06
N GLU A 232 0.14 -7.33 -6.84
CA GLU A 232 0.35 -8.50 -7.72
C GLU A 232 -0.88 -9.41 -7.77
N LEU A 233 -1.74 -9.40 -6.75
CA LEU A 233 -3.00 -10.14 -6.75
C LEU A 233 -3.87 -9.82 -7.97
N ARG A 234 -3.79 -8.60 -8.54
CA ARG A 234 -4.55 -8.22 -9.75
C ARG A 234 -4.19 -9.05 -10.99
N ALA A 235 -3.01 -9.67 -11.01
CA ALA A 235 -2.54 -10.51 -12.11
C ALA A 235 -2.84 -12.01 -11.90
N VAL A 236 -3.29 -12.41 -10.70
CA VAL A 236 -3.56 -13.81 -10.36
C VAL A 236 -4.88 -14.25 -11.00
N ALA A 237 -4.88 -15.48 -11.54
CA ALA A 237 -6.07 -16.05 -12.18
C ALA A 237 -7.29 -16.00 -11.23
N ASN A 238 -8.46 -15.74 -11.80
CA ASN A 238 -9.74 -15.61 -11.08
C ASN A 238 -9.86 -14.41 -10.11
N MET A 239 -8.85 -13.54 -10.00
CA MET A 239 -8.97 -12.30 -9.22
C MET A 239 -9.75 -11.24 -10.00
N THR A 240 -10.93 -10.86 -9.48
CA THR A 240 -11.71 -9.75 -10.07
C THR A 240 -11.33 -8.41 -9.44
N PRO A 241 -11.51 -7.27 -10.14
CA PRO A 241 -11.25 -5.95 -9.55
C PRO A 241 -12.07 -5.68 -8.27
N ALA A 242 -13.31 -6.17 -8.20
CA ALA A 242 -14.16 -6.03 -7.03
C ALA A 242 -13.65 -6.87 -5.86
N LEU A 243 -13.23 -8.11 -6.10
CA LEU A 243 -12.66 -8.97 -5.07
C LEU A 243 -11.31 -8.43 -4.58
N TYR A 244 -10.45 -7.95 -5.48
CA TYR A 244 -9.20 -7.31 -5.10
C TYR A 244 -9.43 -6.14 -4.13
N GLN A 245 -10.38 -5.25 -4.47
CA GLN A 245 -10.72 -4.11 -3.60
C GLN A 245 -11.28 -4.55 -2.24
N ALA A 246 -12.10 -5.60 -2.22
CA ALA A 246 -12.64 -6.17 -0.99
C ALA A 246 -11.55 -6.84 -0.13
N LEU A 247 -10.58 -7.51 -0.74
CA LEU A 247 -9.53 -8.29 -0.08
C LEU A 247 -8.36 -7.44 0.46
N THR A 248 -7.96 -6.41 -0.30
CA THR A 248 -6.74 -5.60 -0.03
C THR A 248 -6.61 -5.09 1.42
N PRO A 249 -7.68 -4.62 2.11
CA PRO A 249 -7.55 -4.13 3.49
C PRO A 249 -7.15 -5.20 4.51
N TRP A 250 -7.33 -6.49 4.18
CA TRP A 250 -7.22 -7.61 5.11
C TRP A 250 -5.93 -8.41 4.96
N VAL A 251 -5.13 -8.07 3.95
CA VAL A 251 -3.94 -8.82 3.57
C VAL A 251 -2.68 -7.95 3.53
N THR A 252 -1.53 -8.59 3.60
CA THR A 252 -0.19 -8.00 3.50
C THR A 252 0.75 -9.01 2.83
N VAL A 253 1.96 -8.57 2.47
CA VAL A 253 3.06 -9.43 1.99
C VAL A 253 4.26 -9.41 2.96
N TRP A 254 4.08 -8.78 4.12
CA TRP A 254 5.07 -8.60 5.18
C TRP A 254 4.55 -9.21 6.48
N PRO A 255 5.39 -9.82 7.34
CA PRO A 255 6.83 -10.10 7.20
C PRO A 255 7.20 -11.05 6.05
N ARG A 256 8.48 -11.04 5.66
CA ARG A 256 9.03 -12.06 4.74
C ARG A 256 9.82 -13.16 5.45
N GLU A 257 10.32 -12.90 6.66
CA GLU A 257 11.17 -13.81 7.43
C GLU A 257 10.90 -13.63 8.94
N GLY A 258 11.00 -14.70 9.72
CA GLY A 258 11.26 -14.63 11.17
C GLY A 258 10.10 -14.39 12.14
N GLY A 259 8.85 -14.36 11.68
CA GLY A 259 7.68 -14.27 12.57
C GLY A 259 6.50 -13.61 11.88
N SER A 260 5.62 -14.43 11.28
CA SER A 260 4.44 -14.00 10.53
C SER A 260 3.13 -14.42 11.16
N GLN A 261 3.18 -14.60 12.48
CA GLN A 261 2.04 -14.87 13.29
C GLN A 261 1.09 -13.67 13.28
N LEU A 262 -0.19 -13.96 13.14
CA LEU A 262 -1.27 -12.99 13.25
C LEU A 262 -1.36 -12.52 14.70
N ASN A 263 -1.21 -11.22 14.91
CA ASN A 263 -1.35 -10.59 16.21
C ASN A 263 -2.83 -10.54 16.61
N ILE A 264 -3.18 -11.30 17.65
CA ILE A 264 -4.55 -11.41 18.16
C ILE A 264 -5.08 -10.09 18.74
N HIS A 265 -4.19 -9.19 19.17
CA HIS A 265 -4.57 -7.93 19.80
C HIS A 265 -4.91 -6.83 18.80
N THR A 266 -4.53 -6.98 17.53
CA THR A 266 -4.74 -5.98 16.47
C THR A 266 -5.57 -6.51 15.31
N ALA A 267 -5.72 -7.83 15.15
CA ALA A 267 -6.52 -8.44 14.10
C ALA A 267 -7.97 -7.88 14.10
N PRO A 268 -8.45 -7.33 12.98
CA PRO A 268 -9.80 -6.75 12.93
C PRO A 268 -10.86 -7.87 12.92
N PRO A 269 -12.13 -7.55 13.22
CA PRO A 269 -13.20 -8.55 13.34
C PRO A 269 -13.32 -9.50 12.14
N ARG A 270 -13.09 -9.01 10.91
CA ARG A 270 -13.12 -9.88 9.71
C ARG A 270 -12.02 -10.94 9.73
N LEU A 271 -10.81 -10.62 10.17
CA LEU A 271 -9.75 -11.63 10.30
C LEU A 271 -10.04 -12.60 11.45
N LEU A 272 -10.67 -12.14 12.53
CA LEU A 272 -11.08 -13.03 13.61
C LEU A 272 -12.08 -14.10 13.14
N GLN A 273 -12.92 -13.81 12.13
CA GLN A 273 -13.80 -14.82 11.51
C GLN A 273 -13.01 -16.00 10.87
N THR A 274 -11.74 -15.80 10.52
CA THR A 274 -10.92 -16.82 9.85
C THR A 274 -10.28 -17.81 10.81
N LEU A 275 -10.31 -17.50 12.12
CA LEU A 275 -9.73 -18.30 13.19
C LEU A 275 -10.73 -19.36 13.62
N ASN A 276 -10.97 -20.36 12.76
CA ASN A 276 -11.83 -21.50 13.06
C ASN A 276 -10.98 -22.79 13.20
N ALA A 277 -11.54 -23.83 13.81
CA ALA A 277 -10.85 -25.08 14.09
C ALA A 277 -10.23 -25.72 12.85
N ASP A 278 -9.18 -26.51 13.04
CA ASP A 278 -8.30 -27.00 11.98
C ASP A 278 -9.04 -27.83 10.91
N ASP A 279 -10.13 -28.50 11.28
CA ASP A 279 -10.92 -29.38 10.42
C ASP A 279 -12.02 -28.67 9.61
N ASP A 280 -12.25 -27.38 9.83
CA ASP A 280 -13.40 -26.64 9.28
C ASP A 280 -12.96 -25.52 8.32
N LEU A 281 -13.35 -25.57 7.04
CA LEU A 281 -13.03 -24.53 6.06
C LEU A 281 -14.03 -23.37 6.03
N MET A 282 -15.06 -23.38 6.88
CA MET A 282 -15.98 -22.25 7.03
C MET A 282 -15.40 -21.20 7.97
N PRO A 283 -15.62 -19.90 7.72
CA PRO A 283 -15.34 -18.88 8.72
C PRO A 283 -16.31 -18.99 9.90
N LEU A 284 -15.88 -18.52 11.07
CA LEU A 284 -16.79 -18.21 12.18
C LEU A 284 -17.81 -17.15 11.74
N SER A 285 -18.92 -17.07 12.47
CA SER A 285 -19.95 -16.08 12.19
C SER A 285 -19.45 -14.65 12.50
N PRO A 286 -20.01 -13.62 11.82
CA PRO A 286 -19.71 -12.23 12.13
C PRO A 286 -19.96 -11.87 13.60
N ASP A 287 -21.02 -12.43 14.21
CA ASP A 287 -21.39 -12.16 15.60
C ASP A 287 -20.36 -12.72 16.59
N GLU A 288 -19.84 -13.91 16.36
CA GLU A 288 -18.76 -14.49 17.18
C GLU A 288 -17.49 -13.64 17.11
N ALA A 289 -17.14 -13.18 15.91
CA ALA A 289 -15.97 -12.32 15.73
C ALA A 289 -16.13 -10.93 16.35
N LEU A 290 -17.32 -10.34 16.27
CA LEU A 290 -17.65 -9.09 16.96
C LEU A 290 -17.60 -9.25 18.48
N ALA A 291 -18.12 -10.36 19.01
CA ALA A 291 -18.05 -10.66 20.44
C ALA A 291 -16.59 -10.80 20.91
N MET A 292 -15.71 -11.44 20.12
CA MET A 292 -14.28 -11.50 20.41
C MET A 292 -13.61 -10.13 20.39
N ALA A 293 -13.94 -9.28 19.41
CA ALA A 293 -13.40 -7.92 19.34
C ALA A 293 -13.85 -7.05 20.53
N GLN A 294 -15.12 -7.16 20.94
CA GLN A 294 -15.65 -6.47 22.12
C GLN A 294 -14.99 -6.97 23.41
N LEU A 295 -14.84 -8.29 23.57
CA LEU A 295 -14.13 -8.87 24.71
C LEU A 295 -12.70 -8.34 24.80
N ARG A 296 -12.01 -8.21 23.67
CA ARG A 296 -10.66 -7.64 23.59
C ARG A 296 -10.63 -6.18 24.06
N GLU A 297 -11.61 -5.37 23.68
CA GLU A 297 -11.68 -3.95 24.06
C GLU A 297 -12.03 -3.74 25.55
N GLU A 298 -12.91 -4.59 26.11
CA GLU A 298 -13.41 -4.40 27.48
C GLU A 298 -12.51 -5.04 28.55
N VAL A 299 -12.17 -6.32 28.36
CA VAL A 299 -11.46 -7.15 29.34
C VAL A 299 -10.04 -7.45 28.87
N GLY A 300 -9.86 -7.64 27.56
CA GLY A 300 -8.65 -8.17 26.98
C GLY A 300 -8.48 -9.67 27.24
N PHE A 301 -7.64 -10.30 26.44
CA PHE A 301 -7.03 -11.59 26.76
C PHE A 301 -5.51 -11.36 26.83
N ALA A 302 -4.83 -12.08 27.72
CA ALA A 302 -3.42 -11.84 28.01
C ALA A 302 -2.50 -12.49 26.96
N ASP A 303 -2.90 -13.68 26.48
CA ASP A 303 -2.08 -14.54 25.64
C ASP A 303 -2.95 -15.39 24.67
N VAL A 304 -2.29 -16.08 23.73
CA VAL A 304 -2.93 -16.99 22.76
C VAL A 304 -3.67 -18.12 23.46
N ALA A 305 -3.17 -18.63 24.59
CA ALA A 305 -3.83 -19.70 25.34
C ALA A 305 -5.20 -19.26 25.88
N THR A 306 -5.29 -18.05 26.44
CA THR A 306 -6.52 -17.44 26.92
C THR A 306 -7.47 -17.16 25.76
N PHE A 307 -6.95 -16.71 24.62
CA PHE A 307 -7.72 -16.53 23.39
C PHE A 307 -8.34 -17.85 22.87
N LEU A 308 -7.58 -18.95 22.89
CA LEU A 308 -8.08 -20.25 22.43
C LEU A 308 -8.94 -20.99 23.47
N SER A 309 -9.04 -20.49 24.71
CA SER A 309 -9.97 -21.01 25.72
C SER A 309 -11.41 -20.52 25.57
N GLN A 310 -11.70 -19.65 24.60
CA GLN A 310 -13.03 -19.10 24.38
C GLN A 310 -14.03 -20.20 23.98
N PRO A 311 -15.32 -20.08 24.33
CA PRO A 311 -16.33 -21.12 24.08
C PRO A 311 -16.44 -21.60 22.63
N VAL A 312 -16.13 -20.74 21.65
CA VAL A 312 -16.14 -21.06 20.22
C VAL A 312 -15.13 -22.16 19.82
N TYR A 313 -14.08 -22.34 20.63
CA TYR A 313 -13.03 -23.34 20.44
C TYR A 313 -13.16 -24.57 21.34
N ALA A 314 -14.16 -24.60 22.23
CA ALA A 314 -14.33 -25.68 23.19
C ALA A 314 -14.47 -27.04 22.48
N GLU A 315 -13.64 -28.01 22.88
CA GLU A 315 -13.61 -29.38 22.32
C GLU A 315 -13.25 -29.46 20.82
N ARG A 316 -12.61 -28.42 20.25
CA ARG A 316 -12.16 -28.40 18.85
C ARG A 316 -10.63 -28.47 18.75
N GLU A 317 -10.13 -29.01 17.64
CA GLU A 317 -8.69 -29.04 17.34
C GLU A 317 -8.21 -27.64 16.89
N THR A 318 -7.17 -27.12 17.55
CA THR A 318 -6.64 -25.77 17.35
C THR A 318 -5.10 -25.74 17.32
N GLU A 319 -4.46 -26.87 17.05
CA GLU A 319 -3.00 -26.96 16.96
C GLU A 319 -2.47 -26.13 15.78
N GLY A 320 -3.14 -26.23 14.64
CA GLY A 320 -2.85 -25.44 13.45
C GLY A 320 -3.06 -23.94 13.70
N LEU A 321 -4.16 -23.57 14.36
CA LEU A 321 -4.40 -22.19 14.80
C LEU A 321 -3.30 -21.67 15.72
N THR A 322 -2.88 -22.45 16.72
CA THR A 322 -1.85 -22.03 17.69
C THR A 322 -0.55 -21.62 16.97
N ALA A 323 -0.18 -22.32 15.91
CA ALA A 323 1.00 -21.99 15.11
C ALA A 323 0.88 -20.67 14.32
N LEU A 324 -0.34 -20.23 14.00
CA LEU A 324 -0.61 -19.01 13.24
C LEU A 324 -0.70 -17.75 14.10
N LEU A 325 -0.89 -17.89 15.42
CA LEU A 325 -1.22 -16.77 16.29
C LEU A 325 0.00 -16.27 17.08
N GLY A 326 0.01 -14.98 17.35
CA GLY A 326 1.05 -14.30 18.12
C GLY A 326 0.47 -13.10 18.87
N GLU A 327 1.30 -12.50 19.72
CA GLU A 327 0.92 -11.42 20.64
C GLU A 327 1.72 -10.13 20.39
N THR A 328 2.83 -10.24 19.65
CA THR A 328 3.76 -9.14 19.39
C THR A 328 3.99 -8.95 17.90
N SER A 329 4.40 -7.74 17.55
CA SER A 329 4.55 -7.26 16.19
C SER A 329 5.90 -6.59 15.98
N SER A 330 6.42 -6.81 14.77
CA SER A 330 7.67 -6.23 14.28
C SER A 330 7.45 -5.45 12.98
N TRP A 331 6.25 -5.50 12.39
CA TRP A 331 5.95 -4.92 11.09
C TRP A 331 4.77 -3.98 11.17
N TYR A 332 5.00 -2.73 10.77
CA TYR A 332 3.98 -1.68 10.83
C TYR A 332 3.90 -0.95 9.51
N LEU A 333 2.72 -0.46 9.18
CA LEU A 333 2.47 0.41 8.04
C LEU A 333 2.28 1.84 8.53
N LEU A 334 3.21 2.72 8.18
CA LEU A 334 2.98 4.15 8.24
C LEU A 334 2.13 4.57 7.06
N SER A 335 1.05 5.31 7.32
CA SER A 335 0.23 5.98 6.32
C SER A 335 0.14 7.48 6.66
N ALA A 336 0.91 8.31 5.97
CA ALA A 336 1.00 9.74 6.24
C ALA A 336 0.56 10.57 5.02
N VAL A 337 -0.11 11.69 5.30
CA VAL A 337 -0.53 12.69 4.33
C VAL A 337 -0.05 14.05 4.78
N VAL A 338 0.59 14.79 3.89
CA VAL A 338 0.92 16.20 4.11
C VAL A 338 0.24 17.07 3.08
N GLU A 339 -0.31 18.18 3.54
CA GLU A 339 -0.94 19.21 2.74
C GLU A 339 -0.11 20.48 2.83
N VAL A 340 0.44 20.94 1.71
CA VAL A 340 1.27 22.16 1.61
C VAL A 340 0.73 23.00 0.46
N ALA A 341 0.29 24.23 0.73
CA ALA A 341 -0.23 25.14 -0.30
C ALA A 341 -1.27 24.47 -1.23
N ASP A 342 -2.30 23.85 -0.64
CA ASP A 342 -3.39 23.11 -1.29
C ASP A 342 -2.96 21.87 -2.09
N ARG A 343 -1.77 21.33 -1.82
CA ARG A 343 -1.27 20.10 -2.44
C ARG A 343 -1.12 18.98 -1.43
N SER A 344 -1.81 17.88 -1.68
CA SER A 344 -1.68 16.66 -0.90
C SER A 344 -0.55 15.78 -1.46
N ARG A 345 0.28 15.26 -0.56
CA ARG A 345 1.22 14.18 -0.82
C ARG A 345 1.00 13.07 0.18
N HIS A 346 1.06 11.84 -0.30
CA HIS A 346 0.90 10.63 0.51
C HIS A 346 2.23 9.89 0.57
N LEU A 347 2.52 9.30 1.72
CA LEU A 347 3.60 8.34 1.90
C LEU A 347 3.07 7.16 2.69
N TYR A 348 3.22 5.98 2.11
CA TYR A 348 3.10 4.71 2.79
C TYR A 348 4.49 4.16 3.02
N SER A 349 4.80 3.73 4.25
CA SER A 349 6.10 3.16 4.60
C SER A 349 5.93 1.88 5.39
N VAL A 350 6.53 0.79 4.92
CA VAL A 350 6.61 -0.46 5.69
C VAL A 350 7.78 -0.33 6.64
N LEU A 351 7.49 -0.26 7.94
CA LEU A 351 8.48 -0.16 9.00
C LEU A 351 8.71 -1.55 9.61
N HIS A 352 9.97 -1.93 9.75
CA HIS A 352 10.39 -3.11 10.49
C HIS A 352 11.07 -2.68 11.79
N ARG A 353 10.48 -3.02 12.93
CA ARG A 353 11.02 -2.82 14.26
C ARG A 353 11.77 -4.08 14.69
N ASN A 354 13.07 -3.93 14.93
CA ASN A 354 13.87 -4.94 15.62
C ASN A 354 14.44 -4.31 16.89
N GLN A 355 13.79 -4.59 18.03
CA GLN A 355 14.06 -3.94 19.30
C GLN A 355 13.97 -2.41 19.15
N ARG A 356 14.98 -1.66 19.60
CA ARG A 356 15.07 -0.20 19.47
C ARG A 356 15.39 0.30 18.06
N ARG A 357 15.62 -0.58 17.08
CA ARG A 357 15.97 -0.19 15.72
C ARG A 357 14.74 -0.31 14.82
N VAL A 358 14.30 0.82 14.26
CA VAL A 358 13.23 0.87 13.27
C VAL A 358 13.81 1.21 11.90
N GLU A 359 13.47 0.42 10.89
CA GLU A 359 13.91 0.62 9.52
C GLU A 359 12.73 0.60 8.57
N SER A 360 12.65 1.60 7.68
CA SER A 360 11.72 1.53 6.55
C SER A 360 12.28 0.59 5.47
N ARG A 361 11.48 -0.44 5.16
CA ARG A 361 11.79 -1.51 4.20
C ARG A 361 11.25 -1.25 2.81
N ALA A 362 10.12 -0.54 2.72
CA ALA A 362 9.50 -0.14 1.47
C ALA A 362 8.81 1.21 1.63
N ARG A 363 8.73 1.98 0.54
CA ARG A 363 8.02 3.25 0.47
C ARG A 363 7.22 3.32 -0.82
N SER A 364 6.00 3.86 -0.74
CA SER A 364 5.16 4.13 -1.89
C SER A 364 4.43 5.46 -1.70
N ALA A 365 4.21 6.18 -2.79
CA ALA A 365 3.30 7.32 -2.83
C ALA A 365 1.88 6.91 -3.27
N GLY A 366 1.68 5.63 -3.60
CA GLY A 366 0.43 5.03 -4.04
C GLY A 366 0.05 3.84 -3.17
N GLU A 367 -0.11 2.65 -3.75
CA GLU A 367 -0.41 1.42 -2.99
C GLU A 367 0.89 0.65 -2.63
N LEU A 368 0.81 -0.24 -1.64
CA LEU A 368 1.86 -1.18 -1.22
C LEU A 368 1.34 -2.62 -1.28
#